data_AF-A0A5C7V0S4-F1
#
_entry.id   AF-A0A5C7V0S4-F1
#
_cell.length_a   1.000
_cell.length_b   1.000
_cell.length_c   1.000
_cell.angle_alpha   90.00
_cell.angle_beta   90.00
_cell.angle_gamma   90.00
#
_symmetry.space_group_name_H-M   'P 1'
#
loop_
_entity.id
_entity.type
_entity.pdbx_description
1 polymer ?
#
loop_
_entity_poly.entity_id
_entity_poly.type
_entity_poly.pdbx_seq_one_letter_code
_entity_poly.pdbx_strand_id
1 'polypeptide(L)'
;MTIDYGAKNVAEPHKKVPASITQEILRAVASIEYGSVEIVIHDGRVVQIECREKIPLYKNSEEKDKLRLISHNTVPNETRRQISKK
;
A
#
# COMPACT_ATOMS: atom_id res chain seq x y z
N MET A 1 13.96 -16.21 -23.31
CA MET A 1 12.84 -15.91 -24.23
C MET A 1 12.57 -14.42 -24.19
N THR A 2 13.24 -13.65 -25.04
CA THR A 2 12.96 -12.22 -25.24
C THR A 2 11.75 -12.12 -26.14
N ILE A 3 10.62 -11.66 -25.62
CA ILE A 3 9.45 -11.35 -26.44
C ILE A 3 9.73 -10.00 -27.09
N ASP A 4 10.15 -10.06 -28.34
CA ASP A 4 10.38 -8.93 -29.22
C ASP A 4 9.02 -8.29 -29.54
N TYR A 5 8.65 -7.23 -28.83
CA TYR A 5 7.48 -6.40 -29.14
C TYR A 5 7.79 -5.51 -30.35
N GLY A 6 8.06 -6.14 -31.50
CA GLY A 6 8.18 -5.45 -32.78
C GLY A 6 6.88 -4.71 -33.08
N ALA A 7 6.97 -3.39 -33.13
CA ALA A 7 5.87 -2.46 -33.37
C ALA A 7 5.14 -2.76 -34.70
N LYS A 8 4.04 -3.51 -34.61
CA LYS A 8 3.11 -3.68 -35.72
C LYS A 8 2.04 -2.60 -35.60
N ASN A 9 2.27 -1.44 -36.20
CA ASN A 9 1.22 -0.47 -36.51
C ASN A 9 0.37 -1.03 -37.66
N VAL A 10 -0.36 -2.12 -37.40
CA VAL A 10 -1.53 -2.47 -38.17
C VAL A 10 -2.66 -1.63 -37.60
N ALA A 11 -3.07 -0.61 -38.34
CA ALA A 11 -4.27 0.16 -38.07
C ALA A 11 -5.51 -0.73 -38.31
N GLU A 12 -5.67 -1.76 -37.49
CA GLU A 12 -6.95 -2.41 -37.29
C GLU A 12 -7.89 -1.32 -36.73
N PRO A 13 -9.14 -1.21 -37.20
CA PRO A 13 -10.15 -0.42 -36.52
C PRO A 13 -10.44 -1.09 -35.17
N HIS A 14 -9.55 -0.91 -34.20
CA HIS A 14 -9.74 -1.36 -32.84
C HIS A 14 -11.02 -0.69 -32.36
N LYS A 15 -12.05 -1.51 -32.14
CA LYS A 15 -13.34 -1.08 -31.64
C LYS A 15 -13.08 -0.21 -30.41
N LYS A 16 -13.47 1.06 -30.48
CA LYS A 16 -13.22 2.01 -29.39
C LYS A 16 -13.82 1.45 -28.10
N VAL A 17 -12.98 1.27 -27.09
CA VAL A 17 -13.43 0.91 -25.75
C VAL A 17 -14.28 2.07 -25.23
N PRO A 18 -15.47 1.84 -24.66
CA PRO A 18 -16.28 2.92 -24.10
C PRO A 18 -15.49 3.70 -23.04
N ALA A 19 -15.73 5.00 -22.96
CA ALA A 19 -15.04 5.88 -22.03
C ALA A 19 -15.24 5.45 -20.57
N SER A 20 -16.44 4.95 -20.23
CA SER A 20 -16.76 4.42 -18.90
C SER A 20 -15.83 3.28 -18.50
N ILE A 21 -15.67 2.29 -19.37
CA ILE A 21 -14.81 1.12 -19.13
C ILE A 21 -13.36 1.54 -18.98
N THR A 22 -12.90 2.44 -19.85
CA THR A 22 -11.53 2.97 -19.78
C THR A 22 -11.28 3.64 -18.44
N GLN A 23 -12.21 4.47 -17.98
CA GLN A 23 -12.09 5.17 -16.70
C GLN A 23 -12.10 4.22 -15.50
N GLU A 24 -12.93 3.17 -15.54
CA GLU A 24 -12.98 2.16 -14.48
C GLU A 24 -11.68 1.35 -14.39
N ILE A 25 -11.12 0.95 -15.53
CA ILE A 25 -9.82 0.26 -15.59
C ILE A 25 -8.74 1.16 -15.01
N LEU A 26 -8.66 2.41 -15.46
CA LEU A 26 -7.65 3.36 -14.98
C LEU A 26 -7.76 3.59 -13.47
N ARG A 27 -9.00 3.74 -12.95
CA ARG A 27 -9.25 3.90 -11.52
C ARG A 27 -8.78 2.68 -10.73
N ALA A 28 -9.08 1.47 -11.19
CA ALA A 28 -8.69 0.24 -10.49
C ALA A 28 -7.18 0.06 -10.47
N VAL A 29 -6.50 0.28 -11.59
CA VAL A 29 -5.03 0.21 -11.67
C VAL A 29 -4.38 1.27 -10.78
N ALA A 30 -4.94 2.49 -10.74
CA ALA A 30 -4.43 3.57 -9.88
C ALA A 30 -4.66 3.32 -8.39
N SER A 31 -5.56 2.40 -8.01
CA SER A 31 -5.88 2.10 -6.61
C SER A 31 -4.86 1.22 -5.90
N ILE A 32 -3.92 0.61 -6.62
CA ILE A 32 -2.89 -0.26 -6.02
C ILE A 32 -1.48 0.23 -6.33
N GLU A 33 -0.58 0.14 -5.34
CA GLU A 33 0.84 0.46 -5.52
C GLU A 33 1.63 -0.78 -6.00
N TYR A 34 1.33 -1.95 -5.44
CA TYR A 34 1.95 -3.24 -5.80
C TYR A 34 0.92 -4.36 -5.75
N GLY A 35 0.94 -5.24 -6.74
CA GLY A 35 0.06 -6.41 -6.78
C GLY A 35 -0.54 -6.68 -8.15
N SER A 36 -1.78 -7.16 -8.16
CA SER A 36 -2.53 -7.46 -9.39
C SER A 36 -3.96 -6.92 -9.33
N VAL A 37 -4.47 -6.46 -10.46
CA VAL A 37 -5.89 -6.13 -10.67
C VAL A 37 -6.47 -7.10 -11.69
N GLU A 38 -7.59 -7.73 -11.38
CA GLU A 38 -8.37 -8.57 -12.28
C GLU A 38 -9.72 -7.88 -12.57
N ILE A 39 -10.04 -7.70 -13.85
CA ILE A 39 -11.23 -6.96 -14.30
C ILE A 39 -12.07 -7.87 -15.18
N VAL A 40 -13.34 -8.06 -14.83
CA VAL A 40 -14.28 -8.88 -15.60
C VAL A 40 -15.25 -7.98 -16.35
N ILE A 41 -15.35 -8.16 -17.67
CA ILE A 41 -16.22 -7.39 -18.55
C ILE A 41 -17.26 -8.33 -19.17
N HIS A 42 -18.53 -8.01 -18.98
CA HIS A 42 -19.65 -8.66 -19.66
C HIS A 42 -20.53 -7.60 -20.32
N ASP A 43 -20.97 -7.88 -21.55
CA ASP A 43 -21.84 -6.97 -22.34
C ASP A 43 -21.32 -5.52 -22.43
N GLY A 44 -19.99 -5.37 -22.58
CA GLY A 44 -19.36 -4.05 -22.66
C GLY A 44 -19.43 -3.22 -21.37
N ARG A 45 -19.67 -3.87 -20.23
CA ARG A 45 -19.70 -3.27 -18.88
C ARG A 45 -18.71 -3.98 -17.96
N VAL A 46 -18.06 -3.22 -17.10
CA VAL A 46 -17.28 -3.79 -16.00
C VAL A 46 -18.29 -4.34 -14.99
N VAL A 47 -18.19 -5.63 -14.68
CA VAL A 47 -19.08 -6.27 -13.70
C VAL A 47 -18.34 -6.68 -12.43
N GLN A 48 -17.00 -6.76 -12.47
CA GLN A 48 -16.18 -7.08 -11.32
C GLN A 48 -14.79 -6.47 -11.47
N ILE A 49 -14.26 -6.01 -10.33
CA ILE A 49 -12.88 -5.57 -10.17
C ILE A 49 -12.36 -6.22 -8.88
N GLU A 50 -11.31 -7.01 -8.98
CA GLU A 50 -10.61 -7.60 -7.83
C GLU A 50 -9.18 -7.07 -7.78
N CYS A 51 -8.82 -6.45 -6.67
CA CYS A 51 -7.46 -5.94 -6.42
C CYS A 51 -6.79 -6.80 -5.36
N ARG A 52 -5.62 -7.36 -5.68
CA ARG A 52 -4.79 -8.12 -4.74
C ARG A 52 -3.52 -7.33 -4.46
N GLU A 53 -3.48 -6.69 -3.31
CA GLU A 53 -2.32 -5.92 -2.89
C GLU A 53 -1.19 -6.82 -2.36
N LYS A 54 0.04 -6.45 -2.67
CA LYS A 54 1.24 -7.06 -2.09
C LYS A 54 1.98 -6.01 -1.28
N ILE A 55 1.73 -5.98 0.02
CA ILE A 55 2.39 -5.02 0.92
C ILE A 55 3.87 -5.39 1.05
N PRO A 56 4.81 -4.52 0.66
CA PRO A 56 6.22 -4.72 1.01
C PRO A 56 6.37 -4.53 2.51
N LEU A 57 7.02 -5.50 3.18
CA LEU A 57 7.22 -5.56 4.64
C LEU A 57 7.99 -4.36 5.26
N TYR A 58 8.35 -3.34 4.48
CA TYR A 58 9.20 -2.22 4.87
C TYR A 58 8.48 -1.00 5.43
N LYS A 59 7.14 -0.99 5.55
CA LYS A 59 6.38 0.18 6.05
C LYS A 59 5.71 -0.04 7.42
N ASN A 60 6.40 -0.64 8.38
CA ASN A 60 5.94 -0.77 9.78
C ASN A 60 6.99 -0.36 10.82
N SER A 61 7.76 0.71 10.56
CA SER A 61 8.80 1.20 11.48
C SER A 61 8.76 2.72 11.68
N GLU A 62 7.61 3.28 12.07
CA GLU A 62 7.55 4.73 12.43
C GLU A 62 6.73 5.02 13.71
N GLU A 63 6.23 4.01 14.43
CA GLU A 63 5.44 4.23 15.67
C GLU A 63 5.87 3.38 16.88
N LYS A 64 7.06 2.76 16.84
CA LYS A 64 7.60 2.00 17.98
C LYS A 64 8.72 2.70 18.76
N ASP A 65 9.29 3.78 18.21
CA ASP A 65 10.44 4.46 18.84
C ASP A 65 10.04 5.56 19.84
N LYS A 66 8.77 6.01 19.85
CA LYS A 66 8.31 7.00 20.83
C LYS A 66 8.00 6.41 22.22
N LEU A 67 7.74 5.10 22.32
CA LEU A 67 7.45 4.44 23.61
C LEU A 67 8.71 4.08 24.41
N ARG A 68 9.89 3.97 23.77
CA ARG A 68 11.15 3.60 24.47
C ARG A 68 11.82 4.77 25.19
N LEU A 69 11.47 6.02 24.88
CA LEU A 69 12.12 7.19 25.48
C LEU A 69 11.54 7.61 26.84
N ILE A 70 10.40 7.03 27.26
CA ILE A 70 9.71 7.42 28.51
C ILE A 70 10.11 6.55 29.72
N SER A 71 10.92 5.49 29.54
CA SER A 71 11.20 4.53 30.62
C SER A 71 12.50 4.77 31.41
N HIS A 72 13.33 5.76 31.07
CA HIS A 72 14.65 5.94 31.70
C HIS A 72 14.85 7.28 32.40
N ASN A 73 13.81 7.92 32.93
CA ASN A 73 13.99 9.14 33.73
C ASN A 73 12.95 9.29 34.85
N THR A 74 12.88 8.33 35.78
CA THR A 74 12.41 8.60 37.14
C THR A 74 13.11 7.69 38.14
N VAL A 75 14.31 8.09 38.56
CA VAL A 75 14.79 7.80 39.91
C VAL A 75 15.02 9.12 40.61
N PRO A 76 14.04 9.66 41.36
CA PRO A 76 14.32 10.64 42.39
C PRO A 76 14.93 9.89 43.58
N ASN A 77 16.25 9.88 43.64
CA ASN A 77 17.00 9.48 44.83
C ASN A 77 17.07 10.69 45.77
N GLU A 78 16.16 10.78 46.73
CA GLU A 78 16.39 11.54 47.97
C GLU A 78 15.28 11.26 48.98
N THR A 79 15.57 10.42 49.98
CA THR A 79 15.24 10.66 51.41
C THR A 79 15.85 9.50 52.22
N ARG A 80 17.13 9.64 52.60
CA ARG A 80 17.74 8.82 53.66
C ARG A 80 18.40 9.73 54.69
N ARG A 81 17.56 10.25 55.59
CA ARG A 81 17.83 10.70 56.98
C ARG A 81 16.43 11.09 57.47
N GLN A 82 15.78 10.38 58.39
CA GLN A 82 16.21 10.08 59.74
C GLN A 82 15.45 8.85 60.25
N ILE A 83 16.16 7.81 60.68
CA ILE A 83 15.72 6.97 61.80
C ILE A 83 16.90 6.80 62.75
N SER A 84 16.66 7.23 63.99
CA SER A 84 17.35 6.90 65.24
C SER A 84 18.80 7.35 65.41
N LYS A 85 19.00 8.34 66.31
CA LYS A 85 19.75 8.20 67.59
C LYS A 85 19.98 9.58 68.23
N LYS A 86 19.10 10.01 69.12
CA LYS A 86 19.37 10.24 70.56
C LYS A 86 18.06 10.51 71.29
#